data_AF-A0A1N6IZN7-F1
#
_entry.id   AF-A0A1N6IZN7-F1
#
_cell.length_a   1.000
_cell.length_b   1.000
_cell.length_c   1.000
_cell.angle_alpha   90.00
_cell.angle_beta   90.00
_cell.angle_gamma   90.00
#
_symmetry.space_group_name_H-M   'P 1'
#
loop_
_entity.id
_entity.type
_entity.pdbx_description
1 polymer ?
#
loop_
_entity_poly.entity_id
_entity_poly.type
_entity_poly.pdbx_seq_one_letter_code
_entity_poly.pdbx_strand_id
1 'polypeptide(L)'
;MIEKYIFVLTSIVFVYLLKKFNASPSEKIVFFSKYALMLISAGQYMSIFFYGGKVKGGYDAGDILFFNDTIVDTLQLPGYIQFFALAVALYLCVFCHPNHKKGTSDAG
;
A
#
# COMPACT_ATOMS: atom_id res chain seq x y z
N MET A 1 19.43 9.15 -6.52
CA MET A 1 19.93 7.78 -6.12
C MET A 1 19.57 7.48 -4.68
N ILE A 2 19.77 8.43 -3.76
CA ILE A 2 19.36 8.34 -2.36
C ILE A 2 17.83 8.18 -2.20
N GLU A 3 16.99 8.83 -3.03
CA GLU A 3 15.52 8.73 -2.87
C GLU A 3 15.00 7.29 -3.02
N LYS A 4 15.69 6.48 -3.82
CA LYS A 4 15.33 5.09 -4.09
C LYS A 4 15.51 4.22 -2.84
N TYR A 5 16.60 4.43 -2.12
CA TYR A 5 16.87 3.73 -0.87
C TYR A 5 15.90 4.19 0.22
N ILE A 6 15.58 5.48 0.27
CA ILE A 6 14.57 6.03 1.17
C ILE A 6 13.20 5.42 0.90
N PHE A 7 12.80 5.32 -0.37
CA PHE A 7 11.54 4.69 -0.77
C PHE A 7 11.47 3.24 -0.30
N VAL A 8 12.48 2.43 -0.64
CA VAL A 8 12.54 1.01 -0.24
C VAL A 8 12.48 0.86 1.29
N LEU A 9 13.27 1.64 2.02
CA LEU A 9 13.29 1.59 3.49
C LEU A 9 11.93 1.97 4.08
N THR A 10 11.33 3.05 3.59
CA THR A 10 10.01 3.53 4.04
C THR A 10 8.93 2.50 3.74
N SER A 11 8.96 1.86 2.56
CA SER A 11 8.03 0.79 2.20
C SER A 11 8.14 -0.42 3.11
N ILE A 12 9.35 -0.87 3.43
CA ILE A 12 9.57 -2.00 4.33
C ILE A 12 9.02 -1.68 5.73
N VAL A 13 9.36 -0.51 6.27
CA VAL A 13 8.88 -0.07 7.59
C VAL A 13 7.36 0.03 7.60
N PHE A 14 6.76 0.63 6.57
CA PHE A 14 5.31 0.77 6.45
C PHE A 14 4.60 -0.58 6.41
N VAL A 15 5.06 -1.51 5.57
CA VAL A 15 4.49 -2.88 5.49
C VAL A 15 4.58 -3.60 6.82
N TYR A 16 5.73 -3.49 7.51
CA TYR A 16 5.91 -4.09 8.82
C TYR A 16 4.92 -3.54 9.86
N LEU A 17 4.77 -2.22 9.92
CA LEU A 17 3.83 -1.56 10.83
C LEU A 17 2.38 -1.92 10.50
N LEU A 18 2.00 -1.91 9.22
CA LEU A 18 0.65 -2.25 8.77
C LEU A 18 0.32 -3.72 9.08
N LYS A 19 1.27 -4.64 8.86
CA LYS A 19 1.12 -6.05 9.26
C LYS A 19 0.91 -6.19 10.76
N LYS A 20 1.73 -5.51 11.57
CA LYS A 20 1.61 -5.53 13.03
C LYS A 20 0.28 -4.94 13.50
N PHE A 21 -0.18 -3.86 12.87
CA PHE A 21 -1.46 -3.24 13.17
C PHE A 21 -2.64 -4.17 12.80
N ASN A 22 -2.57 -4.84 11.65
CA ASN A 22 -3.62 -5.75 11.16
C ASN A 22 -3.65 -7.10 11.89
N ALA A 23 -2.54 -7.52 12.50
CA ALA A 23 -2.47 -8.73 13.31
C ALA A 23 -3.38 -8.69 14.55
N SER A 24 -3.56 -7.51 15.15
CA SER A 24 -4.40 -7.32 16.33
C SER A 24 -5.89 -7.49 16.00
N PRO A 25 -6.59 -8.47 16.61
CA PRO A 25 -8.01 -8.70 16.38
C PRO A 25 -8.83 -7.44 16.69
N SER A 26 -9.75 -7.09 15.81
CA SER A 26 -10.53 -5.85 15.93
C SER A 26 -12.02 -6.09 15.80
N GLU A 27 -12.80 -5.21 16.41
CA GLU A 27 -14.26 -5.16 16.28
C GLU A 27 -14.67 -4.76 14.86
N LYS A 28 -15.91 -5.05 14.47
CA LYS A 28 -16.41 -4.91 13.09
C LYS A 28 -16.03 -3.60 12.40
N ILE A 29 -16.23 -2.46 13.06
CA ILE A 29 -15.95 -1.12 12.50
C ILE A 29 -14.45 -0.93 12.27
N VAL A 30 -13.64 -1.28 13.27
CA VAL A 30 -12.18 -1.14 13.22
C VAL A 30 -11.55 -2.16 12.26
N PHE A 31 -12.16 -3.33 12.09
CA PHE A 31 -11.78 -4.30 11.06
C PHE A 31 -12.00 -3.73 9.65
N PHE A 32 -13.16 -3.13 9.39
CA PHE A 32 -13.45 -2.54 8.09
C PHE A 32 -12.48 -1.39 7.76
N SER A 33 -12.18 -0.52 8.72
CA SER A 33 -11.22 0.57 8.51
C SER A 33 -9.79 0.06 8.26
N LYS A 34 -9.35 -0.99 8.97
CA LYS A 34 -8.08 -1.68 8.71
C LYS A 34 -8.02 -2.28 7.30
N TYR A 35 -9.13 -2.85 6.85
CA TYR A 35 -9.24 -3.44 5.51
C TYR A 35 -9.18 -2.35 4.43
N ALA A 36 -9.91 -1.25 4.61
CA ALA A 36 -9.85 -0.10 3.73
C ALA A 36 -8.43 0.49 3.66
N LEU A 37 -7.75 0.63 4.79
CA LEU A 37 -6.37 1.10 4.85
C LEU A 37 -5.41 0.17 4.09
N MET A 38 -5.57 -1.14 4.23
CA MET A 38 -4.80 -2.14 3.47
C MET A 38 -5.02 -1.98 1.96
N LEU A 39 -6.28 -1.86 1.52
CA LEU A 39 -6.63 -1.69 0.10
C LEU A 39 -6.10 -0.39 -0.48
N ILE A 40 -6.26 0.74 0.23
CA ILE A 40 -5.72 2.03 -0.18
C ILE A 40 -4.20 1.94 -0.33
N SER A 41 -3.53 1.33 0.64
CA SER A 41 -2.07 1.15 0.61
C SER A 41 -1.62 0.31 -0.57
N ALA A 42 -2.27 -0.84 -0.81
CA ALA A 42 -1.97 -1.68 -1.97
C ALA A 42 -2.26 -0.96 -3.28
N GLY A 43 -3.35 -0.19 -3.34
CA GLY A 43 -3.70 0.67 -4.47
C GLY A 43 -2.61 1.69 -4.79
N GLN A 44 -2.05 2.36 -3.79
CA GLN A 44 -0.95 3.31 -3.97
C GLN A 44 0.28 2.63 -4.59
N TYR A 45 0.68 1.45 -4.09
CA TYR A 45 1.80 0.70 -4.66
C TYR A 45 1.52 0.19 -6.09
N MET A 46 0.28 -0.24 -6.38
CA MET A 46 -0.14 -0.61 -7.74
C MET A 46 -0.10 0.59 -8.69
N SER A 47 -0.53 1.77 -8.23
CA SER A 47 -0.45 3.00 -9.03
C SER A 47 1.01 3.39 -9.29
N ILE A 48 1.93 3.21 -8.34
CA ILE A 48 3.37 3.41 -8.60
C ILE A 48 3.88 2.40 -9.64
N PHE A 49 3.42 1.15 -9.62
CA PHE A 49 3.77 0.17 -10.65
C PHE A 49 3.29 0.62 -12.04
N PHE A 50 2.02 1.03 -12.16
CA PHE A 50 1.44 1.43 -13.45
C PHE A 50 1.95 2.79 -13.97
N TYR A 51 2.16 3.77 -13.08
CA TYR A 51 2.36 5.18 -13.44
C TYR A 51 3.69 5.78 -12.95
N GLY A 52 4.50 5.05 -12.18
CA GLY A 52 5.73 5.56 -11.56
C GLY A 52 6.93 5.74 -12.50
N GLY A 53 6.84 5.29 -13.74
CA GLY A 53 7.83 5.55 -14.80
C GLY A 53 7.21 6.46 -15.85
N LYS A 54 8.00 7.28 -16.56
CA LYS A 54 7.51 8.07 -17.71
C LYS A 54 6.80 7.14 -18.68
N VAL A 55 5.47 7.15 -18.64
CA VAL A 55 4.63 6.37 -19.53
C VAL A 55 4.90 6.92 -20.92
N LYS A 56 5.56 6.14 -21.79
CA LYS A 56 5.53 6.44 -23.23
C LYS A 56 4.07 6.26 -23.68
N GLY A 57 3.28 7.32 -23.57
CA GLY A 57 1.98 7.47 -24.24
C GLY A 57 0.72 7.19 -23.43
N GLY A 58 0.55 7.69 -22.20
CA GLY A 58 -0.79 7.65 -21.60
C GLY A 58 -0.91 8.22 -20.19
N TYR A 59 -1.63 9.35 -20.11
CA TYR A 59 -2.17 10.07 -18.95
C TYR A 59 -1.18 10.49 -17.86
N ASP A 60 -1.20 11.80 -17.55
CA ASP A 60 -0.46 12.36 -16.43
C ASP A 60 -1.04 11.79 -15.12
N ALA A 61 -0.14 11.46 -14.20
CA ALA A 61 -0.49 10.78 -12.96
C ALA A 61 -1.43 11.61 -12.05
N GLY A 62 -1.61 12.91 -12.34
CA GLY A 62 -2.55 13.81 -11.67
C GLY A 62 -4.03 13.62 -12.01
N ASP A 63 -4.35 12.79 -13.02
CA ASP A 63 -5.75 12.52 -13.39
C ASP A 63 -6.41 11.42 -12.53
N ILE A 64 -5.67 10.81 -11.60
CA ILE A 64 -6.17 9.70 -10.77
C ILE A 64 -6.57 10.24 -9.39
N LEU A 65 -7.88 10.21 -9.10
CA LEU A 65 -8.42 10.52 -7.78
C LEU A 65 -7.63 9.76 -6.69
N PHE A 66 -7.09 10.48 -5.70
CA PHE A 66 -6.20 10.01 -4.61
C PHE A 66 -4.70 9.83 -4.94
N PHE A 67 -4.23 10.19 -6.14
CA PHE A 67 -2.81 10.26 -6.43
C PHE A 67 -2.30 11.67 -6.10
N ASN A 68 -1.42 11.77 -5.10
CA ASN A 68 -0.83 13.04 -4.72
C ASN A 68 0.34 13.32 -5.68
N ASP A 69 0.17 14.31 -6.56
CA ASP A 69 1.17 14.75 -7.56
C ASP A 69 2.58 14.88 -7.00
N THR A 70 2.69 15.29 -5.74
CA THR A 70 3.96 15.42 -5.02
C THR A 70 4.79 14.13 -5.02
N ILE A 71 4.15 12.96 -4.93
CA ILE A 71 4.86 11.67 -4.88
C ILE A 71 5.44 11.35 -6.24
N VAL A 72 4.75 11.65 -7.33
CA VAL A 72 5.16 11.28 -8.70
C VAL A 72 6.30 12.16 -9.19
N ASP A 73 6.15 13.48 -9.00
CA ASP A 73 7.13 14.46 -9.46
C ASP A 73 8.45 14.37 -8.68
N THR A 74 8.37 14.02 -7.39
CA THR A 74 9.57 13.85 -6.56
C THR A 74 10.31 12.55 -6.85
N LEU A 75 9.61 11.49 -7.30
CA LEU A 75 10.22 10.17 -7.26
C LEU A 75 10.94 9.74 -8.55
N GLN A 76 10.59 10.24 -9.75
CA GLN A 76 11.21 9.88 -11.07
C GLN A 76 11.95 8.53 -11.06
N LEU A 77 11.24 7.45 -10.68
CA LEU A 77 11.91 6.23 -10.26
C LEU A 77 12.31 5.41 -11.49
N PRO A 78 13.49 4.80 -11.49
CA PRO A 78 13.87 3.86 -12.54
C PRO A 78 12.96 2.63 -12.52
N GLY A 79 12.77 2.01 -13.69
CA GLY A 79 11.80 0.92 -13.89
C GLY A 79 11.88 -0.27 -12.93
N TYR A 80 13.02 -0.54 -12.29
CA TYR A 80 13.12 -1.61 -11.27
C TYR A 80 12.29 -1.32 -10.00
N ILE A 81 12.01 -0.06 -9.68
CA ILE A 81 11.22 0.31 -8.49
C ILE A 81 9.73 0.09 -8.71
N GLN A 82 9.26 0.15 -9.95
CA GLN A 82 7.88 -0.22 -10.29
C GLN A 82 7.63 -1.68 -9.92
N PHE A 83 8.55 -2.58 -10.29
CA PHE A 83 8.44 -4.00 -9.92
C PHE A 83 8.55 -4.26 -8.42
N PHE A 84 9.35 -3.46 -7.70
CA PHE A 84 9.37 -3.50 -6.24
C PHE A 84 8.02 -3.06 -5.66
N ALA A 85 7.41 -1.99 -6.18
CA ALA A 85 6.09 -1.54 -5.76
C ALA A 85 5.01 -2.61 -6.02
N LEU A 86 5.05 -3.29 -7.17
CA LEU A 86 4.18 -4.42 -7.46
C LEU A 86 4.35 -5.55 -6.42
N ALA A 87 5.58 -5.93 -6.10
CA ALA A 87 5.85 -6.96 -5.10
C ALA A 87 5.31 -6.56 -3.70
N VAL A 88 5.44 -5.29 -3.32
CA VAL A 88 4.88 -4.77 -2.07
C VAL A 88 3.35 -4.79 -2.09
N ALA A 89 2.71 -4.37 -3.18
CA ALA A 89 1.25 -4.42 -3.32
C ALA A 89 0.71 -5.84 -3.19
N LEU A 90 1.31 -6.80 -3.89
CA LEU A 90 0.94 -8.22 -3.80
C LEU A 90 1.14 -8.76 -2.38
N TYR A 91 2.25 -8.41 -1.73
CA TYR A 91 2.51 -8.82 -0.35
C TYR A 91 1.46 -8.28 0.62
N LEU A 92 1.07 -7.00 0.50
CA LEU A 92 0.02 -6.40 1.32
C LEU A 92 -1.32 -7.12 1.12
N CYS A 93 -1.69 -7.38 -0.13
CA CYS A 93 -2.94 -8.05 -0.46
C CYS A 93 -2.98 -9.49 0.04
N VAL A 94 -1.86 -10.22 0.09
CA VAL A 94 -1.86 -11.64 0.49
C VAL A 94 -1.61 -11.83 2.00
N PHE A 95 -0.72 -11.03 2.59
CA PHE A 95 -0.18 -11.29 3.94
C PHE A 95 -0.56 -10.25 4.99
N CYS A 96 -1.20 -9.15 4.61
CA CYS A 96 -1.60 -8.08 5.54
C CYS A 96 -3.12 -8.01 5.78
N HIS A 97 -3.86 -9.07 5.49
CA HIS A 97 -5.29 -9.13 5.82
C HIS A 97 -5.53 -8.95 7.32
N PRO A 98 -6.44 -8.04 7.73
CA PRO A 98 -6.76 -7.82 9.14
C PRO A 98 -7.49 -9.02 9.74
N ASN A 99 -7.27 -9.24 11.05
CA ASN A 99 -7.99 -10.25 11.81
C ASN A 99 -9.28 -9.69 12.41
N HIS A 100 -10.41 -10.34 12.14
CA HIS A 100 -11.69 -10.01 12.75
C HIS A 100 -11.82 -10.71 14.11
N LYS A 101 -12.22 -9.99 15.18
CA LYS A 101 -12.65 -10.64 16.42
C LYS A 101 -13.88 -11.49 16.13
N LYS A 102 -13.75 -12.82 16.15
CA LYS A 102 -14.92 -13.70 16.22
C LYS A 102 -15.68 -13.31 17.48
N GLY A 103 -16.93 -12.90 17.33
CA GLY A 103 -17.76 -12.56 18.47
C GLY A 103 -17.78 -13.77 19.40
N THR A 104 -17.46 -13.56 20.68
CA THR A 104 -17.87 -14.47 21.73
C THR A 104 -19.39 -14.41 21.82
N SER A 105 -20.06 -15.13 20.92
CA SER A 105 -21.26 -15.84 21.29
C SER A 105 -20.78 -17.07 22.06
N ASP A 106 -21.39 -17.35 23.21
CA ASP A 106 -21.18 -18.51 24.09
C ASP A 106 -20.26 -18.31 25.30
N ALA A 107 -20.81 -17.64 26.31
CA ALA A 107 -20.98 -18.13 27.69
C ALA A 107 -21.77 -17.03 28.43
N GLY A 108 -23.06 -17.16 28.73
CA GLY A 108 -23.67 -18.32 29.36
C GLY A 108 -23.56 -18.13 30.87
#